data_AF-A0A034WLD5-F1
#
_entry.id   AF-A0A034WLD5-F1
#
_cell.length_a   1.000
_cell.length_b   1.000
_cell.length_c   1.000
_cell.angle_alpha   90.00
_cell.angle_beta   90.00
_cell.angle_gamma   90.00
#
_symmetry.space_group_name_H-M   'P 1'
#
loop_
_entity.id
_entity.type
_entity.pdbx_description
1 polymer ?
#
loop_
_entity_poly.entity_id
_entity_poly.type
_entity_poly.pdbx_seq_one_letter_code
_entity_poly.pdbx_strand_id
1 'polypeptide(L)'
;MEESFQCNYEQRAIASFVLLKLTTKEFETNEELRFYKIGAIDEFCMYGISSNQLETKPIYNKHCCGKKLMIPEKPRVLNKLLLTMNSEQNTERSDYLTFIHFIKHLQQPVCLVSHRGKDLCFPIIKHKLDKFKLEMPPNTLCLDSTFAFRGLDEQL
;
A
#
# COMPACT_ATOMS: atom_id res chain seq x y z
N MET A 1 -34.31 9.09 -13.27
CA MET A 1 -34.14 8.31 -12.03
C MET A 1 -32.64 8.18 -11.84
N GLU A 2 -32.04 9.17 -11.18
CA GLU A 2 -30.64 9.07 -10.75
C GLU A 2 -30.66 8.34 -9.42
N GLU A 3 -30.30 7.06 -9.43
CA GLU A 3 -30.00 6.36 -8.18
C GLU A 3 -28.68 6.92 -7.65
N SER A 4 -28.81 7.83 -6.69
CA SER A 4 -27.70 8.23 -5.83
C SER A 4 -27.19 6.98 -5.12
N PHE A 5 -26.02 6.49 -5.52
CA PHE A 5 -25.25 5.54 -4.73
C PHE A 5 -24.85 6.21 -3.41
N GLN A 6 -25.75 6.19 -2.43
CA GLN A 6 -25.46 6.50 -1.05
C GLN A 6 -24.58 5.35 -0.54
N CYS A 7 -23.26 5.52 -0.69
CA CYS A 7 -22.30 4.69 0.01
C CYS A 7 -22.55 4.93 1.50
N ASN A 8 -23.16 3.95 2.18
CA ASN A 8 -23.26 3.92 3.62
C ASN A 8 -21.84 3.91 4.19
N TYR A 9 -21.30 5.10 4.46
CA TYR A 9 -20.15 5.33 5.33
C TYR A 9 -20.56 4.98 6.77
N GLU A 10 -20.89 3.72 7.04
CA GLU A 10 -20.52 3.20 8.34
C GLU A 10 -19.00 3.37 8.41
N GLN A 11 -18.53 4.22 9.31
CA GLN A 11 -17.11 4.44 9.58
C GLN A 11 -16.49 3.12 10.06
N ARG A 12 -16.26 2.18 9.14
CA ARG A 12 -15.48 0.99 9.40
C ARG A 12 -14.04 1.47 9.50
N ALA A 13 -13.58 1.63 10.73
CA ALA A 13 -12.19 1.93 11.01
C ALA A 13 -11.31 0.93 10.24
N ILE A 14 -10.28 1.45 9.56
CA ILE A 14 -9.29 0.62 8.88
C ILE A 14 -8.60 -0.23 9.95
N ALA A 15 -8.66 -1.56 9.80
CA ALA A 15 -8.07 -2.48 10.76
C ALA A 15 -6.59 -2.76 10.46
N SER A 16 -6.18 -2.66 9.19
CA SER A 16 -4.78 -2.76 8.80
C SER A 16 -4.40 -1.80 7.67
N PHE A 17 -3.18 -1.30 7.72
CA PHE A 17 -2.55 -0.55 6.63
C PHE A 17 -1.47 -1.41 5.99
N VAL A 18 -1.34 -1.32 4.67
CA VAL A 18 -0.24 -1.93 3.93
C VAL A 18 0.58 -0.84 3.27
N LEU A 19 1.79 -0.61 3.77
CA LEU A 19 2.74 0.25 3.08
C LEU A 19 3.26 -0.51 1.85
N LEU A 20 2.94 0.00 0.67
CA LEU A 20 3.16 -0.66 -0.61
C LEU A 20 4.11 0.16 -1.47
N LYS A 21 5.22 -0.48 -1.87
CA LYS A 21 6.16 0.02 -2.86
C LYS A 21 6.25 -0.95 -4.03
N LEU A 22 6.24 -0.40 -5.23
CA LEU A 22 6.44 -1.10 -6.48
C LEU A 22 7.69 -0.55 -7.15
N THR A 23 8.52 -1.42 -7.69
CA THR A 23 9.70 -1.04 -8.49
C THR A 23 9.58 -1.64 -9.89
N THR A 24 9.80 -0.83 -10.92
CA THR A 24 10.02 -1.28 -12.31
C THR A 24 11.18 -0.50 -12.92
N LYS A 25 11.97 -1.15 -13.77
CA LYS A 25 13.02 -0.54 -14.61
C LYS A 25 12.49 0.57 -15.51
N GLU A 26 11.21 0.52 -15.86
CA GLU A 26 10.58 1.49 -16.76
C GLU A 26 10.31 2.86 -16.11
N PHE A 27 10.55 3.00 -14.79
CA PHE A 27 10.51 4.29 -14.10
C PHE A 27 11.68 5.22 -14.44
N GLU A 28 12.70 4.73 -15.17
CA GLU A 28 13.96 5.46 -15.40
C GLU A 28 13.99 6.29 -16.69
N THR A 29 12.95 6.26 -17.53
CA THR A 29 12.89 7.04 -18.77
C THR A 29 11.84 8.14 -18.68
N ASN A 30 12.26 9.42 -18.83
CA ASN A 30 11.53 10.69 -18.65
C ASN A 30 10.25 10.92 -19.50
N GLU A 31 9.61 9.89 -20.04
CA GLU A 31 8.30 10.02 -20.69
C GLU A 31 7.17 9.93 -19.67
N GLU A 32 6.04 10.58 -19.94
CA GLU A 32 4.81 10.46 -19.13
C GLU A 32 4.50 8.99 -18.85
N LEU A 33 4.71 8.55 -17.61
CA LEU A 33 4.52 7.18 -17.17
C LEU A 33 3.07 6.74 -17.42
N ARG A 34 2.87 5.89 -18.43
CA ARG A 34 1.58 5.29 -18.74
C ARG A 34 1.54 3.89 -18.16
N PHE A 35 0.73 3.67 -17.11
CA PHE A 35 0.67 2.40 -16.39
C PHE A 35 0.44 1.16 -17.30
N TYR A 36 -0.26 1.32 -18.42
CA TYR A 36 -0.55 0.23 -19.36
C TYR A 36 0.63 -0.13 -20.27
N LYS A 37 1.66 0.73 -20.35
CA LYS A 37 2.91 0.42 -21.06
C LYS A 37 3.86 -0.41 -20.20
N ILE A 38 3.61 -0.48 -18.88
CA ILE A 38 4.45 -1.20 -17.93
C ILE A 38 4.39 -2.70 -18.20
N GLY A 39 5.42 -3.18 -18.90
CA GLY A 39 5.56 -4.56 -19.37
C GLY A 39 5.79 -5.50 -18.20
N ALA A 40 6.67 -5.12 -17.27
CA ALA A 40 6.99 -5.90 -16.08
C ALA A 40 7.19 -5.01 -14.84
N ILE A 41 6.72 -5.52 -13.71
CA ILE A 41 7.14 -5.06 -12.38
C ILE A 41 8.34 -5.91 -12.00
N ASP A 42 9.38 -5.33 -11.42
CA ASP A 42 10.54 -6.10 -10.93
C ASP A 42 10.35 -6.50 -9.46
N GLU A 43 9.69 -5.66 -8.65
CA GLU A 43 9.52 -5.90 -7.23
C GLU A 43 8.22 -5.35 -6.64
N PHE A 44 7.59 -6.16 -5.79
CA PHE A 44 6.61 -5.71 -4.79
C PHE A 44 7.21 -5.79 -3.39
N CYS A 45 7.11 -4.69 -2.65
CA CYS A 45 7.43 -4.66 -1.23
C CYS A 45 6.22 -4.17 -0.44
N MET A 46 5.76 -4.98 0.51
CA MET A 46 4.58 -4.72 1.33
C MET A 46 4.91 -4.88 2.81
N TYR A 47 4.46 -3.93 3.61
CA TYR A 47 4.48 -4.01 5.08
C TYR A 47 3.06 -3.87 5.61
N GLY A 48 2.49 -4.95 6.14
CA GLY A 48 1.20 -4.96 6.82
C GLY A 48 1.34 -4.54 8.28
N ILE A 49 0.55 -3.56 8.68
CA ILE A 49 0.56 -2.95 10.03
C ILE A 49 -0.87 -2.92 10.53
N SER A 50 -1.17 -3.50 11.69
CA SER A 50 -2.50 -3.37 12.29
C SER A 50 -2.68 -1.94 12.83
N SER A 51 -3.89 -1.39 12.74
CA SER A 51 -4.18 -0.02 13.20
C SER A 51 -3.82 0.20 14.66
N ASN A 52 -4.02 -0.81 15.52
CA ASN A 52 -3.64 -0.76 16.93
C ASN A 52 -2.13 -0.62 17.17
N GLN A 53 -1.29 -0.94 16.17
CA GLN A 53 0.17 -0.73 16.23
C GLN A 53 0.56 0.70 15.83
N LEU A 54 -0.32 1.42 15.12
CA LEU A 54 -0.15 2.83 14.79
C LEU A 54 -0.72 3.77 15.85
N GLU A 55 -1.70 3.30 16.62
CA GLU A 55 -2.31 3.98 17.78
C GLU A 55 -1.32 4.06 18.96
N THR A 56 -0.19 4.71 18.75
CA THR A 56 0.71 5.06 19.83
C THR A 56 0.33 6.43 20.36
N LYS A 57 0.05 6.52 21.67
CA LYS A 57 0.08 7.80 22.36
C LYS A 57 1.42 8.47 22.02
N PRO A 58 1.46 9.79 21.73
CA PRO A 58 2.72 10.46 21.49
C PRO A 58 3.67 10.09 22.62
N ILE A 59 4.88 9.65 22.27
CA ILE A 59 5.91 9.34 23.27
C ILE A 59 6.34 10.69 23.86
N TYR A 60 5.61 11.18 24.86
CA TYR A 60 5.97 12.36 25.62
C TYR A 60 7.12 12.00 26.56
N ASN A 61 8.34 12.07 26.04
CA ASN A 61 9.53 11.89 26.84
C ASN A 61 9.73 13.14 27.72
N LYS A 62 9.20 13.12 28.95
CA LYS A 62 9.40 14.18 29.96
C LYS A 62 10.88 14.44 30.32
N HIS A 63 11.82 13.59 29.87
CA HIS A 63 13.24 13.64 30.24
C HIS A 63 14.23 13.85 29.07
N CYS A 64 13.79 14.05 27.83
CA CYS A 64 14.73 14.22 26.72
C CYS A 64 15.10 15.70 26.50
N CYS A 65 16.03 16.20 27.32
CA CYS A 65 16.75 17.46 27.07
C CYS A 65 17.79 17.33 25.91
N GLY A 66 17.84 16.18 25.22
CA GLY A 66 18.67 15.95 24.04
C GLY A 66 17.88 15.21 22.97
N LYS A 67 17.89 15.73 21.73
CA LYS A 67 17.27 15.16 20.53
C LYS A 67 17.97 13.86 20.08
N LYS A 68 18.03 12.84 20.94
CA LYS A 68 18.59 11.54 20.56
C LYS A 68 17.49 10.71 19.91
N LEU A 69 17.66 10.39 18.63
CA LEU A 69 16.76 9.53 17.88
C LEU A 69 16.75 8.15 18.56
N MET A 70 15.62 7.77 19.15
CA MET A 70 15.43 6.48 19.79
C MET A 70 15.18 5.44 18.69
N ILE A 71 16.06 4.45 18.58
CA ILE A 71 15.83 3.30 17.71
C ILE A 71 14.81 2.41 18.42
N PRO A 72 13.62 2.15 17.85
CA PRO A 72 12.67 1.22 18.44
C PRO A 72 13.29 -0.16 18.60
N GLU A 73 12.93 -0.89 19.67
CA GLU A 73 13.25 -2.31 19.73
C GLU A 73 12.68 -3.01 18.49
N LYS A 74 13.44 -3.94 17.90
CA LYS A 74 13.05 -4.64 16.67
C LYS A 74 11.61 -5.18 16.84
N PRO A 75 10.66 -4.82 15.97
CA PRO A 75 9.29 -5.28 16.12
C PRO A 75 9.26 -6.80 16.11
N ARG A 76 8.49 -7.37 17.04
CA ARG A 76 8.17 -8.80 17.06
C ARG A 76 7.20 -9.05 15.91
N VAL A 77 7.71 -9.65 14.83
CA VAL A 77 6.99 -10.02 13.59
C VAL A 77 6.55 -8.81 12.76
N LEU A 78 7.37 -8.45 11.77
CA LEU A 78 6.93 -7.60 10.65
C LEU A 78 6.16 -8.47 9.67
N ASN A 79 4.88 -8.16 9.42
CA ASN A 79 4.15 -8.73 8.29
C ASN A 79 4.72 -8.13 7.00
N LYS A 80 5.87 -8.64 6.55
CA LYS A 80 6.55 -8.18 5.33
C LYS A 80 6.37 -9.22 4.24
N LEU A 81 5.93 -8.77 3.08
CA LEU A 81 6.02 -9.53 1.84
C LEU A 81 6.97 -8.81 0.88
N LEU A 82 7.97 -9.53 0.38
CA LEU A 82 8.83 -9.09 -0.70
C LEU A 82 8.68 -10.12 -1.81
N LEU A 83 8.22 -9.68 -2.97
CA LEU A 83 8.17 -10.52 -4.16
C LEU A 83 9.05 -9.88 -5.24
N THR A 84 10.07 -10.61 -5.66
CA THR A 84 10.89 -10.24 -6.81
C THR A 84 10.34 -10.98 -8.02
N MET A 85 9.78 -10.24 -8.97
CA MET A 85 9.20 -10.82 -10.17
C MET A 85 10.33 -11.13 -11.14
N ASN A 86 10.34 -12.33 -11.70
CA ASN A 86 11.28 -12.68 -12.74
C ASN A 86 10.52 -12.96 -14.04
N SER A 87 10.64 -12.05 -15.02
CA SER A 87 9.87 -12.12 -16.28
C SER A 87 10.15 -13.40 -17.08
N GLU A 88 11.32 -14.01 -16.89
CA GLU A 88 11.74 -15.22 -17.58
C GLU A 88 11.00 -16.49 -17.12
N GLN A 89 10.43 -16.47 -15.91
CA GLN A 89 9.86 -17.69 -15.29
C GLN A 89 8.33 -17.81 -15.48
N ASN A 90 7.68 -16.85 -16.17
CA ASN A 90 6.21 -16.82 -16.36
C ASN A 90 5.40 -16.98 -15.05
N THR A 91 5.96 -16.56 -13.90
CA THR A 91 5.33 -16.70 -12.57
C THR A 91 4.42 -15.54 -12.19
N GLU A 92 4.34 -14.48 -13.03
CA GLU A 92 3.70 -13.20 -12.70
C GLU A 92 2.28 -13.39 -12.12
N ARG A 93 1.46 -14.27 -12.70
CA ARG A 93 0.11 -14.56 -12.15
C ARG A 93 0.16 -15.09 -10.71
N SER A 94 1.08 -16.02 -10.40
CA SER A 94 1.25 -16.60 -9.06
C SER A 94 1.73 -15.57 -8.05
N ASP A 95 2.54 -14.62 -8.50
CA ASP A 95 3.02 -13.53 -7.66
C ASP A 95 1.88 -12.59 -7.26
N TYR A 96 0.98 -12.25 -8.20
CA TYR A 96 -0.25 -11.51 -7.90
C TYR A 96 -1.22 -12.29 -7.01
N LEU A 97 -1.28 -13.63 -7.14
CA LEU A 97 -2.02 -14.44 -6.18
C LEU A 97 -1.41 -14.34 -4.78
N THR A 98 -0.08 -14.37 -4.65
CA THR A 98 0.59 -14.23 -3.36
C THR A 98 0.35 -12.85 -2.74
N PHE A 99 0.40 -11.79 -3.56
CA PHE A 99 -0.01 -10.43 -3.17
C PHE A 99 -1.44 -10.39 -2.61
N ILE A 100 -2.40 -11.01 -3.30
CA ILE A 100 -3.80 -11.06 -2.86
C ILE A 100 -3.94 -11.85 -1.55
N HIS A 101 -3.29 -13.01 -1.45
CA HIS A 101 -3.36 -13.83 -0.23
C HIS A 101 -2.77 -13.11 0.96
N PHE A 102 -1.66 -12.40 0.81
CA PHE A 102 -1.10 -11.60 1.89
C PHE A 102 -2.11 -10.58 2.43
N ILE A 103 -2.81 -9.86 1.56
CA ILE A 103 -3.85 -8.89 1.97
C ILE A 103 -5.01 -9.59 2.70
N LYS A 104 -5.44 -10.77 2.22
CA LYS A 104 -6.53 -11.55 2.85
C LYS A 104 -6.20 -12.01 4.27
N HIS A 105 -4.92 -12.22 4.60
CA HIS A 105 -4.50 -12.65 5.93
C HIS A 105 -4.41 -11.51 6.95
N LEU A 106 -4.48 -10.25 6.51
CA LEU A 106 -4.51 -9.10 7.41
C LEU A 106 -5.93 -8.86 7.96
N GLN A 107 -6.02 -8.14 9.07
CA GLN A 107 -7.30 -7.75 9.64
C GLN A 107 -7.99 -6.76 8.68
N GLN A 108 -9.23 -7.07 8.30
CA GLN A 108 -10.04 -6.28 7.37
C GLN A 108 -10.86 -5.22 8.14
N PRO A 109 -11.19 -4.07 7.52
CA PRO A 109 -10.77 -3.59 6.20
C PRO A 109 -9.28 -3.27 6.11
N VAL A 110 -8.68 -3.48 4.93
CA VAL A 110 -7.26 -3.16 4.67
C VAL A 110 -7.16 -1.91 3.80
N CYS A 111 -6.28 -0.97 4.15
CA CYS A 111 -5.96 0.19 3.31
C CYS A 111 -4.53 0.06 2.74
N LEU A 112 -4.42 -0.01 1.41
CA LEU A 112 -3.13 0.05 0.72
C LEU A 112 -2.64 1.51 0.69
N VAL A 113 -1.43 1.75 1.19
CA VAL A 113 -0.82 3.08 1.25
C VAL A 113 0.40 3.10 0.34
N SER A 114 0.41 4.01 -0.65
CA SER A 114 1.57 4.16 -1.54
C SER A 114 1.87 5.63 -1.81
N HIS A 115 3.13 5.94 -2.11
CA HIS A 115 3.54 7.28 -2.54
C HIS A 115 3.30 7.42 -4.04
N ARG A 116 2.59 8.48 -4.45
CA ARG A 116 2.05 8.65 -5.81
C ARG A 116 1.23 7.44 -6.26
N GLY A 117 0.53 6.81 -5.32
CA GLY A 117 -0.23 5.59 -5.56
C GLY A 117 -1.33 5.77 -6.61
N LYS A 118 -2.01 6.91 -6.63
CA LYS A 118 -3.14 7.20 -7.52
C LYS A 118 -2.72 7.20 -9.00
N ASP A 119 -1.54 7.73 -9.28
CA ASP A 119 -1.05 7.94 -10.65
C ASP A 119 -0.19 6.77 -11.13
N LEU A 120 0.30 5.94 -10.21
CA LEU A 120 1.33 4.94 -10.49
C LEU A 120 0.94 3.55 -9.98
N CYS A 121 1.03 3.33 -8.67
CA CYS A 121 0.98 1.99 -8.10
C CYS A 121 -0.38 1.32 -8.30
N PHE A 122 -1.48 2.02 -7.99
CA PHE A 122 -2.82 1.44 -8.04
C PHE A 122 -3.31 1.16 -9.48
N PRO A 123 -3.11 2.06 -10.47
CA PRO A 123 -3.43 1.76 -11.86
C PRO A 123 -2.66 0.56 -12.43
N ILE A 124 -1.36 0.42 -12.11
CA ILE A 124 -0.56 -0.73 -12.56
C ILE A 124 -1.11 -2.03 -11.99
N ILE A 125 -1.37 -2.07 -10.68
CA ILE A 125 -1.91 -3.25 -10.01
C ILE A 125 -3.27 -3.61 -10.60
N LYS A 126 -4.17 -2.63 -10.75
CA LYS A 126 -5.47 -2.85 -11.36
C LYS A 126 -5.35 -3.42 -12.77
N HIS A 127 -4.53 -2.81 -13.63
CA HIS A 127 -4.33 -3.26 -15.00
C HIS A 127 -3.87 -4.73 -15.07
N LYS A 128 -2.94 -5.11 -14.19
CA LYS A 128 -2.39 -6.48 -14.15
C LYS A 128 -3.37 -7.49 -13.56
N LEU A 129 -4.12 -7.11 -12.53
CA LEU A 129 -5.22 -7.93 -12.00
C LEU A 129 -6.29 -8.18 -13.06
N ASP A 130 -6.71 -7.14 -13.79
CA ASP A 130 -7.68 -7.22 -14.88
C ASP A 130 -7.16 -8.15 -15.99
N LYS A 131 -5.88 -8.00 -16.39
CA LYS A 131 -5.20 -8.89 -17.36
C LYS A 131 -5.25 -10.36 -16.93
N PHE A 132 -5.05 -10.63 -15.64
CA PHE A 132 -5.08 -12.00 -15.10
C PHE A 132 -6.47 -12.48 -14.68
N LYS A 133 -7.52 -11.65 -14.79
CA LYS A 133 -8.86 -11.96 -14.27
C LYS A 133 -8.80 -12.33 -12.78
N LEU A 134 -8.03 -11.57 -12.02
CA LEU A 134 -7.92 -11.67 -10.57
C LEU A 134 -8.65 -10.50 -9.92
N GLU A 135 -9.20 -10.73 -8.73
CA GLU A 135 -9.94 -9.72 -7.99
C GLU A 135 -9.24 -9.37 -6.68
N MET A 136 -9.30 -8.08 -6.33
CA MET A 136 -8.87 -7.63 -5.01
C MET A 136 -9.80 -8.16 -3.92
N PRO A 137 -9.28 -8.48 -2.71
CA PRO A 137 -10.13 -8.84 -1.59
C PRO A 137 -11.20 -7.76 -1.33
N PRO A 138 -12.46 -8.15 -1.05
CA PRO A 138 -13.49 -7.19 -0.72
C PRO A 138 -13.09 -6.42 0.54
N ASN A 139 -13.45 -5.13 0.62
CA ASN A 139 -13.02 -4.20 1.67
C ASN A 139 -11.52 -3.85 1.64
N THR A 140 -10.86 -3.96 0.49
CA THR A 140 -9.56 -3.32 0.27
C THR A 140 -9.74 -1.89 -0.23
N LEU A 141 -9.19 -0.94 0.51
CA LEU A 141 -9.17 0.49 0.20
C LEU A 141 -7.76 0.91 -0.23
N CYS A 142 -7.62 2.12 -0.78
CA CYS A 142 -6.33 2.67 -1.17
C CYS A 142 -6.20 4.14 -0.75
N LEU A 143 -4.98 4.52 -0.37
CA LEU A 143 -4.60 5.86 0.06
C LEU A 143 -3.30 6.25 -0.65
N ASP A 144 -3.33 7.40 -1.31
CA ASP A 144 -2.12 8.03 -1.82
C ASP A 144 -1.53 8.96 -0.75
N SER A 145 -0.39 8.56 -0.22
CA SER A 145 0.29 9.28 0.85
C SER A 145 0.73 10.69 0.47
N THR A 146 0.91 10.98 -0.84
CA THR A 146 1.27 12.33 -1.32
C THR A 146 0.22 13.36 -0.92
N PHE A 147 -1.06 13.02 -1.12
CA PHE A 147 -2.17 13.89 -0.77
C PHE A 147 -2.44 13.87 0.73
N ALA A 148 -2.24 12.73 1.39
CA ALA A 148 -2.38 12.63 2.84
C ALA A 148 -1.40 13.57 3.56
N PHE A 149 -0.12 13.56 3.18
CA PHE A 149 0.87 14.44 3.80
C PHE A 149 0.64 15.91 3.46
N ARG A 150 0.30 16.26 2.21
CA ARG A 150 -0.06 17.64 1.85
C ARG A 150 -1.22 18.17 2.70
N GLY A 151 -2.27 17.38 2.90
CA GLY A 151 -3.39 17.77 3.74
C GLY A 151 -3.03 17.93 5.21
N LEU A 152 -2.03 17.20 5.72
CA LEU A 152 -1.49 17.41 7.07
C LEU A 152 -0.64 18.67 7.15
N ASP A 153 0.20 18.93 6.14
CA ASP A 153 1.05 20.11 6.08
C ASP A 153 0.22 21.41 6.01
N GLU A 154 -0.93 21.39 5.31
CA GLU A 154 -1.88 22.51 5.26
C GLU A 154 -2.57 22.81 6.61
N GLN A 155 -2.51 21.87 7.57
CA GLN A 155 -3.10 22.01 8.90
C GLN A 155 -2.09 22.47 9.98
N LEU A 156 -0.81 22.58 9.63
CA LEU A 156 0.30 23.02 10.51
C LEU A 156 0.57 24.52 10.37
#